data_AF-A0A846HA00-F1
#
_entry.id   AF-A0A846HA00-F1
#
_cell.length_a   1.000
_cell.length_b   1.000
_cell.length_c   1.000
_cell.angle_alpha   90.00
_cell.angle_beta   90.00
_cell.angle_gamma   90.00
#
_symmetry.space_group_name_H-M   'P 1'
#
loop_
_entity.id
_entity.type
_entity.pdbx_description
1 polymer ?
#
loop_
_entity_poly.entity_id
_entity_poly.type
_entity_poly.pdbx_seq_one_letter_code
_entity_poly.pdbx_strand_id
1 'polypeptide(L)'
;MKLNKQFTATAISLTVSNLAKEMMNYKKSFAFIGLITSSALALSSNPAQAFNFNTSTDLGSCSALAGPFTSSGLSSTTIKPNCKTADGFTITPNPEGKELQGKKVGGIVGVGVSGKKPVRDVVGGEIDYGESIVLTLPNPGDVLKSIGLSFLYRPGVFADQVWEAARITTNTGLEGILKVTGKDTASWSLGGTVTNLSPSKGNGGGYYDITNPFANARFDFLTLTPVTYDSVAYNSSANSDFALSHATAVPEPTAIAGLGLVGGLLLATRRRKAIQS
;
A
#
# COMPACT_ATOMS: atom_id res chain seq x y z
N MET A 1 -54.66 78.62 28.03
CA MET A 1 -53.30 78.25 28.46
C MET A 1 -52.49 77.94 27.20
N LYS A 2 -51.54 78.81 26.83
CA LYS A 2 -50.68 78.69 25.64
C LYS A 2 -49.54 77.71 25.91
N LEU A 3 -49.27 76.76 25.01
CA LEU A 3 -47.97 76.11 24.92
C LEU A 3 -47.54 76.02 23.44
N ASN A 4 -46.61 76.90 23.08
CA ASN A 4 -45.80 76.82 21.87
C ASN A 4 -44.70 75.77 22.11
N LYS A 5 -44.56 74.80 21.20
CA LYS A 5 -43.32 74.01 21.06
C LYS A 5 -42.82 74.17 19.63
N GLN A 6 -41.74 74.93 19.49
CA GLN A 6 -40.92 74.97 18.27
C GLN A 6 -40.15 73.66 18.17
N PHE A 7 -40.20 73.02 17.00
CA PHE A 7 -39.31 71.92 16.63
C PHE A 7 -38.10 72.51 15.90
N THR A 8 -36.91 72.32 16.47
CA THR A 8 -35.64 72.63 15.81
C THR A 8 -35.17 71.36 15.10
N ALA A 9 -35.20 71.36 13.76
CA ALA A 9 -34.64 70.27 12.96
C ALA A 9 -33.14 70.52 12.74
N THR A 10 -32.29 69.69 13.35
CA THR A 10 -30.85 69.68 13.08
C THR A 10 -30.59 68.81 11.86
N ALA A 11 -30.27 69.41 10.72
CA ALA A 11 -29.79 68.69 9.55
C ALA A 11 -28.32 68.31 9.78
N ILE A 12 -28.06 67.02 9.98
CA ILE A 12 -26.71 66.45 9.99
C ILE A 12 -26.31 66.22 8.53
N SER A 13 -25.49 67.11 7.98
CA SER A 13 -24.84 66.93 6.68
C SER A 13 -23.77 65.84 6.80
N LEU A 14 -24.11 64.61 6.44
CA LEU A 14 -23.16 63.51 6.26
C LEU A 14 -22.37 63.74 4.96
N THR A 15 -21.13 64.19 5.10
CA THR A 15 -20.17 64.32 4.00
C THR A 15 -19.81 62.93 3.46
N VAL A 16 -20.05 62.73 2.17
CA VAL A 16 -19.82 61.49 1.39
C VAL A 16 -18.34 61.06 1.31
N SER A 17 -17.40 61.85 1.85
CA SER A 17 -15.96 61.62 1.73
C SER A 17 -15.40 60.49 2.60
N ASN A 18 -16.11 60.05 3.65
CA ASN A 18 -15.63 58.96 4.52
C ASN A 18 -16.09 57.56 4.10
N LEU A 19 -17.10 57.42 3.22
CA LEU A 19 -17.57 56.10 2.78
C LEU A 19 -16.58 55.42 1.80
N ALA A 20 -15.87 56.20 0.98
CA ALA A 20 -14.94 55.65 0.00
C ALA A 20 -13.66 55.08 0.64
N LYS A 21 -13.27 55.57 1.81
CA LYS A 21 -12.05 55.14 2.52
C LYS A 21 -12.27 53.81 3.25
N GLU A 22 -13.49 53.52 3.71
CA GLU A 22 -13.83 52.23 4.34
C GLU A 22 -14.13 51.13 3.31
N MET A 23 -14.74 51.44 2.16
CA MET A 23 -15.03 50.43 1.13
C MET A 23 -13.77 49.85 0.45
N MET A 24 -12.62 50.50 0.59
CA MET A 24 -11.35 50.03 0.02
C MET A 24 -10.66 48.95 0.85
N ASN A 25 -11.07 48.75 2.12
CA ASN A 25 -10.49 47.73 3.00
C ASN A 25 -11.21 46.37 2.91
N TYR A 26 -12.47 46.33 2.46
CA TYR A 26 -13.21 45.07 2.32
C TYR A 26 -12.79 44.24 1.10
N LYS A 27 -12.20 44.86 0.06
CA LYS A 27 -11.71 44.12 -1.13
C LYS A 27 -10.48 43.25 -0.84
N LYS A 28 -9.74 43.51 0.24
CA LYS A 28 -8.57 42.71 0.64
C LYS A 28 -8.94 41.49 1.50
N SER A 29 -10.13 41.47 2.11
CA SER A 29 -10.55 40.37 3.00
C SER A 29 -11.17 39.18 2.27
N PHE A 30 -11.73 39.36 1.06
CA PHE A 30 -12.31 38.24 0.28
C PHE A 30 -11.26 37.34 -0.40
N ALA A 31 -10.02 37.81 -0.58
CA ALA A 31 -8.95 37.01 -1.18
C ALA A 31 -8.40 35.92 -0.24
N PHE A 32 -8.51 36.11 1.08
CA PHE A 32 -7.96 35.18 2.07
C PHE A 32 -8.89 33.99 2.35
N ILE A 33 -10.21 34.19 2.32
CA ILE A 33 -11.17 33.11 2.60
C ILE A 33 -11.26 32.13 1.41
N GLY A 34 -11.18 32.63 0.17
CA GLY A 34 -11.16 31.78 -1.03
C GLY A 34 -9.92 30.88 -1.15
N LEU A 35 -8.78 31.30 -0.61
CA LEU A 35 -7.53 30.52 -0.62
C LEU A 35 -7.57 29.35 0.38
N ILE A 36 -8.22 29.53 1.53
CA ILE A 36 -8.31 28.52 2.59
C ILE A 36 -9.27 27.39 2.18
N THR A 37 -10.39 27.72 1.51
CA THR A 37 -11.33 26.69 1.02
C THR A 37 -10.84 25.92 -0.22
N SER A 38 -9.97 26.51 -1.04
CA SER A 38 -9.38 25.82 -2.21
C SER A 38 -8.13 25.00 -1.87
N SER A 39 -7.50 25.27 -0.73
CA SER A 39 -6.39 24.47 -0.20
C SER A 39 -6.85 23.19 0.52
N ALA A 40 -8.09 23.16 1.01
CA ALA A 40 -8.68 21.98 1.66
C ALA A 40 -9.10 20.87 0.67
N LEU A 41 -9.38 21.21 -0.59
CA LEU A 41 -9.80 20.26 -1.64
C LEU A 41 -8.64 19.52 -2.32
N ALA A 42 -7.39 19.93 -2.12
CA ALA A 42 -6.21 19.33 -2.73
C ALA A 42 -5.51 18.28 -1.83
N LEU A 43 -6.11 17.91 -0.70
CA LEU A 43 -5.57 16.95 0.27
C LEU A 43 -6.43 15.70 0.45
N SER A 44 -7.30 15.35 -0.51
CA SER A 44 -7.88 14.00 -0.52
C SER A 44 -6.80 12.99 -0.92
N SER A 45 -5.85 12.74 -0.02
CA SER A 45 -5.05 11.53 -0.08
C SER A 45 -6.04 10.38 0.00
N ASN A 46 -6.20 9.64 -1.09
CA ASN A 46 -6.91 8.37 -1.06
C ASN A 46 -6.35 7.55 0.12
N PRO A 47 -7.21 6.90 0.93
CA PRO A 47 -6.73 6.13 2.06
C PRO A 47 -5.77 5.04 1.59
N ALA A 48 -4.80 4.69 2.43
CA ALA A 48 -3.91 3.56 2.18
C ALA A 48 -4.76 2.31 1.94
N GLN A 49 -4.50 1.61 0.84
CA GLN A 49 -5.12 0.33 0.56
C GLN A 49 -4.26 -0.77 1.17
N ALA A 50 -4.86 -1.64 1.98
CA ALA A 50 -4.11 -2.70 2.64
C ALA A 50 -4.97 -3.94 2.86
N PHE A 51 -4.46 -5.11 2.46
CA PHE A 51 -5.04 -6.39 2.87
C PHE A 51 -4.06 -7.14 3.77
N ASN A 52 -4.58 -7.96 4.68
CA ASN A 52 -3.79 -8.88 5.49
C ASN A 52 -4.56 -10.16 5.77
N PHE A 53 -4.06 -11.31 5.27
CA PHE A 53 -4.72 -12.61 5.44
C PHE A 53 -4.80 -13.09 6.90
N ASN A 54 -4.04 -12.48 7.81
CA ASN A 54 -3.97 -12.83 9.21
C ASN A 54 -4.94 -12.02 10.09
N THR A 55 -5.37 -10.84 9.63
CA THR A 55 -6.09 -9.87 10.49
C THR A 55 -7.27 -9.18 9.82
N SER A 56 -7.30 -9.07 8.49
CA SER A 56 -8.41 -8.45 7.77
C SER A 56 -9.68 -9.30 7.88
N THR A 57 -10.80 -8.64 8.14
CA THR A 57 -12.12 -9.27 8.21
C THR A 57 -12.84 -9.26 6.86
N ASP A 58 -12.47 -8.35 5.96
CA ASP A 58 -12.94 -8.30 4.58
C ASP A 58 -11.74 -8.41 3.64
N LEU A 59 -11.72 -9.46 2.83
CA LEU A 59 -10.69 -9.73 1.83
C LEU A 59 -11.31 -9.78 0.43
N GLY A 60 -12.52 -9.26 0.25
CA GLY A 60 -13.23 -9.29 -1.02
C GLY A 60 -13.38 -10.72 -1.56
N SER A 61 -13.04 -10.94 -2.82
CA SER A 61 -13.12 -12.28 -3.43
C SER A 61 -12.00 -13.22 -2.98
N CYS A 62 -10.99 -12.71 -2.26
CA CYS A 62 -9.90 -13.49 -1.67
C CYS A 62 -10.28 -14.14 -0.33
N SER A 63 -11.45 -13.86 0.26
CA SER A 63 -11.81 -14.28 1.63
C SER A 63 -11.67 -15.79 1.89
N ALA A 64 -11.94 -16.64 0.89
CA ALA A 64 -11.81 -18.08 1.06
C ALA A 64 -10.36 -18.61 1.14
N LEU A 65 -9.37 -17.78 0.78
CA LEU A 65 -7.95 -18.08 0.95
C LEU A 65 -7.51 -17.92 2.41
N ALA A 66 -8.26 -17.18 3.23
CA ALA A 66 -8.02 -17.04 4.67
C ALA A 66 -8.63 -18.18 5.52
N GLY A 67 -9.17 -19.22 4.87
CA GLY A 67 -9.76 -20.39 5.52
C GLY A 67 -11.23 -20.63 5.13
N PRO A 68 -11.89 -21.65 5.70
CA PRO A 68 -11.40 -22.50 6.80
C PRO A 68 -10.26 -23.44 6.40
N PHE A 69 -9.36 -23.71 7.35
CA PHE A 69 -8.26 -24.66 7.20
C PHE A 69 -8.64 -26.03 7.77
N THR A 70 -8.02 -27.11 7.27
CA THR A 70 -8.20 -28.46 7.82
C THR A 70 -7.79 -28.54 9.29
N SER A 71 -8.18 -29.60 10.00
CA SER A 71 -7.81 -29.83 11.40
C SER A 71 -6.30 -29.90 11.64
N SER A 72 -5.53 -30.23 10.60
CA SER A 72 -4.06 -30.16 10.60
C SER A 72 -3.49 -28.75 10.47
N GLY A 73 -4.33 -27.74 10.18
CA GLY A 73 -3.94 -26.35 9.97
C GLY A 73 -3.28 -26.07 8.61
N LEU A 74 -2.82 -27.09 7.88
CA LEU A 74 -1.87 -26.90 6.80
C LEU A 74 -2.42 -26.27 5.52
N SER A 75 -3.68 -26.51 5.13
CA SER A 75 -4.16 -25.96 3.85
C SER A 75 -5.67 -25.73 3.78
N SER A 76 -6.08 -24.69 3.05
CA SER A 76 -7.49 -24.42 2.73
C SER A 76 -7.97 -25.39 1.66
N THR A 77 -9.21 -25.86 1.78
CA THR A 77 -9.84 -26.66 0.71
C THR A 77 -10.28 -25.82 -0.47
N THR A 78 -10.29 -24.49 -0.34
CA THR A 78 -10.73 -23.57 -1.39
C THR A 78 -9.55 -23.10 -2.22
N ILE A 79 -9.71 -23.22 -3.54
CA ILE A 79 -8.73 -22.88 -4.54
C ILE A 79 -9.36 -21.85 -5.51
N LYS A 80 -8.60 -20.84 -5.94
CA LYS A 80 -9.10 -19.74 -6.77
C LYS A 80 -8.17 -19.47 -7.95
N PRO A 81 -8.63 -19.34 -9.20
CA PRO A 81 -7.76 -19.04 -10.33
C PRO A 81 -7.07 -17.67 -10.20
N ASN A 82 -7.74 -16.71 -9.57
CA ASN A 82 -7.22 -15.42 -9.13
C ASN A 82 -8.19 -14.85 -8.09
N CYS A 83 -7.82 -13.77 -7.42
CA CYS A 83 -8.74 -13.04 -6.57
C CYS A 83 -8.42 -11.55 -6.50
N LYS A 84 -9.39 -10.75 -6.05
CA LYS A 84 -9.27 -9.33 -5.81
C LYS A 84 -9.69 -9.03 -4.37
N THR A 85 -8.80 -8.37 -3.65
CA THR A 85 -9.02 -7.94 -2.26
C THR A 85 -10.06 -6.83 -2.19
N ALA A 86 -10.66 -6.61 -1.03
CA ALA A 86 -11.58 -5.47 -0.81
C ALA A 86 -10.89 -4.13 -1.10
N ASP A 87 -9.60 -4.04 -0.77
CA ASP A 87 -8.74 -2.87 -0.99
C ASP A 87 -8.22 -2.73 -2.42
N GLY A 88 -8.63 -3.61 -3.33
CA GLY A 88 -8.41 -3.44 -4.77
C GLY A 88 -7.16 -4.14 -5.34
N PHE A 89 -6.29 -4.72 -4.51
CA PHE A 89 -5.19 -5.56 -5.00
C PHE A 89 -5.73 -6.77 -5.73
N THR A 90 -5.08 -7.14 -6.84
CA THR A 90 -5.36 -8.39 -7.57
C THR A 90 -4.20 -9.34 -7.40
N ILE A 91 -4.50 -10.58 -7.05
CA ILE A 91 -3.53 -11.66 -6.83
C ILE A 91 -3.75 -12.71 -7.91
N THR A 92 -2.71 -12.97 -8.69
CA THR A 92 -2.77 -13.89 -9.83
C THR A 92 -1.62 -14.90 -9.74
N PRO A 93 -1.91 -16.21 -9.71
CA PRO A 93 -0.89 -17.25 -9.75
C PRO A 93 -0.31 -17.37 -11.17
N ASN A 94 0.94 -17.80 -11.27
CA ASN A 94 1.63 -18.05 -12.52
C ASN A 94 2.55 -19.28 -12.33
N PRO A 95 2.72 -20.19 -13.33
CA PRO A 95 2.27 -20.14 -14.72
C PRO A 95 0.74 -20.19 -14.93
N GLU A 96 0.28 -19.81 -16.13
CA GLU A 96 -1.14 -19.89 -16.51
C GLU A 96 -1.74 -21.28 -16.24
N GLY A 97 -3.01 -21.31 -15.81
CA GLY A 97 -3.72 -22.55 -15.46
C GLY A 97 -3.46 -23.04 -14.03
N LYS A 98 -2.55 -22.38 -13.29
CA LYS A 98 -2.42 -22.54 -11.84
C LYS A 98 -3.52 -21.79 -11.10
N GLU A 99 -3.71 -22.17 -9.84
CA GLU A 99 -4.68 -21.55 -8.96
C GLU A 99 -3.99 -21.14 -7.64
N LEU A 100 -4.61 -20.28 -6.84
CA LEU A 100 -4.17 -19.83 -5.53
C LEU A 100 -4.69 -20.76 -4.45
N GLN A 101 -3.87 -20.98 -3.42
CA GLN A 101 -4.22 -21.76 -2.23
C GLN A 101 -3.70 -21.07 -0.97
N GLY A 102 -4.55 -20.99 0.05
CA GLY A 102 -4.14 -20.52 1.37
C GLY A 102 -3.60 -21.64 2.23
N LYS A 103 -2.57 -21.36 3.01
CA LYS A 103 -1.92 -22.27 3.97
C LYS A 103 -1.80 -21.58 5.32
N LYS A 104 -1.86 -22.36 6.41
CA LYS A 104 -1.66 -21.84 7.77
C LYS A 104 -0.63 -22.66 8.53
N VAL A 105 0.44 -22.01 8.99
CA VAL A 105 1.53 -22.63 9.75
C VAL A 105 1.89 -21.73 10.93
N GLY A 106 2.02 -22.32 12.12
CA GLY A 106 2.38 -21.56 13.32
C GLY A 106 1.39 -20.42 13.67
N GLY A 107 0.13 -20.56 13.27
CA GLY A 107 -0.90 -19.51 13.43
C GLY A 107 -0.92 -18.45 12.32
N ILE A 108 0.08 -18.43 11.44
CA ILE A 108 0.21 -17.48 10.33
C ILE A 108 -0.43 -18.05 9.06
N VAL A 109 -1.24 -17.24 8.40
CA VAL A 109 -1.84 -17.51 7.09
C VAL A 109 -1.03 -16.83 5.99
N GLY A 110 -0.70 -17.59 4.97
CA GLY A 110 -0.11 -17.12 3.72
C GLY A 110 -0.83 -17.70 2.51
N VAL A 111 -0.72 -17.02 1.37
CA VAL A 111 -1.26 -17.45 0.08
C VAL A 111 -0.12 -17.73 -0.89
N GLY A 112 -0.12 -18.94 -1.41
CA GLY A 112 0.78 -19.40 -2.47
C GLY A 112 0.00 -19.95 -3.65
N VAL A 113 0.65 -20.81 -4.41
CA VAL A 113 0.10 -21.49 -5.57
C VAL A 113 -0.35 -22.90 -5.18
N SER A 114 -1.42 -23.38 -5.80
CA SER A 114 -1.92 -24.72 -5.57
C SER A 114 -1.07 -25.76 -6.31
N GLY A 115 -0.74 -26.87 -5.64
CA GLY A 115 -0.09 -28.03 -6.25
C GLY A 115 -0.90 -28.69 -7.39
N LYS A 116 -0.27 -29.62 -8.12
CA LYS A 116 -0.89 -30.29 -9.28
C LYS A 116 -2.08 -31.19 -8.89
N LYS A 117 -3.28 -30.90 -9.41
CA LYS A 117 -4.43 -31.84 -9.36
C LYS A 117 -4.07 -33.21 -9.98
N PRO A 118 -4.65 -34.34 -9.51
CA PRO A 118 -5.67 -34.47 -8.46
C PRO A 118 -5.10 -34.58 -7.03
N VAL A 119 -3.78 -34.72 -6.90
CA VAL A 119 -3.11 -34.74 -5.61
C VAL A 119 -3.09 -33.30 -5.12
N ARG A 120 -4.06 -32.93 -4.29
CA ARG A 120 -3.90 -31.74 -3.45
C ARG A 120 -2.59 -31.96 -2.71
N ASP A 121 -1.55 -31.25 -3.11
CA ASP A 121 -0.29 -31.32 -2.40
C ASP A 121 -0.60 -30.89 -0.98
N VAL A 122 -0.34 -31.77 -0.01
CA VAL A 122 -0.59 -31.48 1.40
C VAL A 122 0.32 -30.34 1.87
N VAL A 123 1.35 -30.04 1.09
CA VAL A 123 2.31 -28.95 1.25
C VAL A 123 1.90 -27.69 0.46
N GLY A 124 0.95 -27.79 -0.48
CA GLY A 124 0.55 -26.68 -1.36
C GLY A 124 0.01 -25.45 -0.61
N GLY A 125 0.12 -24.27 -1.25
CA GLY A 125 -0.13 -22.98 -0.62
C GLY A 125 1.13 -22.18 -0.27
N GLU A 126 2.28 -22.62 -0.77
CA GLU A 126 3.52 -21.85 -0.93
C GLU A 126 3.77 -21.54 -2.42
N ILE A 127 4.77 -20.72 -2.73
CA ILE A 127 5.24 -20.39 -4.07
C ILE A 127 6.52 -21.19 -4.29
N ASP A 128 6.42 -22.27 -5.06
CA ASP A 128 7.51 -23.20 -5.29
C ASP A 128 8.36 -22.87 -6.53
N TYR A 129 9.44 -23.63 -6.75
CA TYR A 129 10.25 -23.52 -7.95
C TYR A 129 9.37 -23.60 -9.22
N GLY A 130 9.61 -22.65 -10.14
CA GLY A 130 8.85 -22.55 -11.39
C GLY A 130 7.44 -21.96 -11.23
N GLU A 131 7.10 -21.51 -10.03
CA GLU A 131 5.86 -20.82 -9.72
C GLU A 131 6.12 -19.36 -9.33
N SER A 132 5.05 -18.55 -9.38
CA SER A 132 5.09 -17.16 -8.97
C SER A 132 3.69 -16.64 -8.66
N ILE A 133 3.65 -15.54 -7.91
CA ILE A 133 2.44 -14.72 -7.77
C ILE A 133 2.72 -13.35 -8.36
N VAL A 134 1.84 -12.90 -9.24
CA VAL A 134 1.77 -11.50 -9.68
C VAL A 134 0.79 -10.78 -8.76
N LEU A 135 1.28 -9.77 -8.05
CA LEU A 135 0.50 -8.87 -7.21
C LEU A 135 0.35 -7.53 -7.94
N THR A 136 -0.86 -7.25 -8.41
CA THR A 136 -1.21 -5.96 -9.00
C THR A 136 -1.69 -5.00 -7.92
N LEU A 137 -1.13 -3.79 -7.90
CA LEU A 137 -1.52 -2.74 -6.96
C LEU A 137 -2.92 -2.20 -7.29
N PRO A 138 -3.61 -1.57 -6.32
CA PRO A 138 -4.99 -1.09 -6.51
C PRO A 138 -5.12 -0.07 -7.63
N ASN A 139 -4.15 0.83 -7.78
CA ASN A 139 -4.12 1.81 -8.86
C ASN A 139 -2.76 1.80 -9.58
N PRO A 140 -2.75 2.13 -10.89
CA PRO A 140 -1.51 2.29 -11.64
C PRO A 140 -0.58 3.34 -11.02
N GLY A 141 0.69 2.98 -10.86
CA GLY A 141 1.73 3.85 -10.31
C GLY A 141 1.55 4.19 -8.83
N ASP A 142 0.84 3.38 -8.04
CA ASP A 142 0.84 3.43 -6.58
C ASP A 142 2.24 3.18 -6.01
N VAL A 143 2.45 3.58 -4.75
CA VAL A 143 3.69 3.33 -4.02
C VAL A 143 3.45 2.23 -2.99
N LEU A 144 4.18 1.12 -3.11
CA LEU A 144 4.13 0.03 -2.14
C LEU A 144 4.84 0.45 -0.84
N LYS A 145 4.08 0.49 0.26
CA LYS A 145 4.58 0.87 1.60
C LYS A 145 4.98 -0.31 2.45
N SER A 146 4.35 -1.46 2.27
CA SER A 146 4.83 -2.68 2.90
C SER A 146 4.37 -3.93 2.16
N ILE A 147 5.10 -5.02 2.32
CA ILE A 147 4.71 -6.34 1.87
C ILE A 147 5.18 -7.38 2.88
N GLY A 148 4.30 -8.33 3.18
CA GLY A 148 4.56 -9.40 4.12
C GLY A 148 4.67 -10.74 3.44
N LEU A 149 5.76 -11.45 3.73
CA LEU A 149 6.02 -12.80 3.23
C LEU A 149 6.14 -13.76 4.42
N SER A 150 5.46 -14.89 4.34
CA SER A 150 5.45 -15.95 5.35
C SER A 150 6.06 -17.23 4.83
N PHE A 151 6.24 -18.20 5.74
CA PHE A 151 6.81 -19.51 5.45
C PHE A 151 8.21 -19.40 4.86
N LEU A 152 9.00 -18.47 5.43
CA LEU A 152 10.42 -18.33 5.18
C LEU A 152 11.19 -18.90 6.37
N TYR A 153 12.02 -19.90 6.15
CA TYR A 153 12.66 -20.73 7.15
C TYR A 153 14.18 -20.80 6.96
N ARG A 154 14.83 -21.36 7.99
CA ARG A 154 16.27 -21.59 8.03
C ARG A 154 16.53 -23.08 7.82
N PRO A 155 17.78 -23.47 7.44
CA PRO A 155 18.12 -24.86 7.33
C PRO A 155 17.79 -25.68 8.59
N GLY A 156 17.21 -26.86 8.40
CA GLY A 156 16.81 -27.82 9.42
C GLY A 156 15.42 -27.59 10.02
N VAL A 157 14.74 -26.51 9.68
CA VAL A 157 13.31 -26.32 9.99
C VAL A 157 12.51 -26.92 8.83
N PHE A 158 11.43 -27.67 9.12
CA PHE A 158 10.60 -28.35 8.10
C PHE A 158 11.34 -29.15 7.00
N ALA A 159 12.57 -29.59 7.28
CA ALA A 159 13.50 -30.27 6.37
C ALA A 159 14.20 -29.39 5.32
N ASP A 160 14.08 -28.06 5.43
CA ASP A 160 14.76 -27.12 4.54
C ASP A 160 16.27 -27.26 4.66
N GLN A 161 16.96 -27.15 3.54
CA GLN A 161 18.42 -27.26 3.45
C GLN A 161 19.07 -25.90 3.17
N VAL A 162 18.27 -24.91 2.80
CA VAL A 162 18.71 -23.57 2.46
C VAL A 162 18.16 -22.52 3.41
N TRP A 163 18.79 -21.36 3.36
CA TRP A 163 18.22 -20.16 3.94
C TRP A 163 17.23 -19.60 2.92
N GLU A 164 15.94 -19.74 3.21
CA GLU A 164 14.90 -19.39 2.26
C GLU A 164 14.97 -17.91 1.90
N ALA A 165 14.74 -17.67 0.63
CA ALA A 165 14.77 -16.34 0.07
C ALA A 165 13.70 -16.15 -1.01
N ALA A 166 13.08 -14.98 -0.95
CA ALA A 166 12.05 -14.53 -1.87
C ALA A 166 12.59 -13.36 -2.70
N ARG A 167 12.46 -13.46 -4.02
CA ARG A 167 12.72 -12.38 -4.98
C ARG A 167 11.41 -11.67 -5.30
N ILE A 168 11.47 -10.34 -5.29
CA ILE A 168 10.39 -9.46 -5.69
C ILE A 168 10.87 -8.58 -6.84
N THR A 169 10.22 -8.70 -8.01
CA THR A 169 10.56 -7.92 -9.20
C THR A 169 9.35 -7.11 -9.65
N THR A 170 9.51 -5.79 -9.76
CA THR A 170 8.44 -4.89 -10.24
C THR A 170 8.36 -4.86 -11.77
N ASN A 171 7.24 -4.40 -12.33
CA ASN A 171 7.10 -4.24 -13.78
C ASN A 171 8.03 -3.18 -14.39
N THR A 172 8.69 -2.37 -13.57
CA THR A 172 9.71 -1.39 -13.99
C THR A 172 11.13 -1.95 -13.94
N GLY A 173 11.31 -3.21 -13.52
CA GLY A 173 12.61 -3.88 -13.44
C GLY A 173 13.36 -3.69 -12.14
N LEU A 174 12.80 -2.98 -11.14
CA LEU A 174 13.38 -2.97 -9.79
C LEU A 174 13.24 -4.34 -9.16
N GLU A 175 14.34 -4.84 -8.58
CA GLU A 175 14.40 -6.15 -7.93
C GLU A 175 14.96 -6.02 -6.52
N GLY A 176 14.35 -6.72 -5.58
CA GLY A 176 14.92 -6.95 -4.26
C GLY A 176 14.71 -8.38 -3.77
N ILE A 177 15.58 -8.81 -2.85
CA ILE A 177 15.58 -10.15 -2.29
C ILE A 177 15.45 -10.05 -0.77
N LEU A 178 14.44 -10.72 -0.23
CA LEU A 178 14.31 -10.99 1.20
C LEU A 178 14.96 -12.34 1.45
N LYS A 179 15.90 -12.41 2.40
CA LYS A 179 16.59 -13.66 2.74
C LYS A 179 16.62 -13.85 4.25
N VAL A 180 16.26 -15.04 4.72
CA VAL A 180 16.42 -15.42 6.13
C VAL A 180 17.92 -15.49 6.45
N THR A 181 18.33 -14.89 7.57
CA THR A 181 19.74 -14.84 8.00
C THR A 181 19.96 -15.45 9.38
N GLY A 182 18.87 -15.76 10.08
CA GLY A 182 18.89 -16.36 11.40
C GLY A 182 17.51 -16.87 11.78
N LYS A 183 17.40 -17.39 13.00
CA LYS A 183 16.12 -17.87 13.54
C LYS A 183 15.05 -16.76 13.61
N ASP A 184 15.51 -15.56 13.93
CA ASP A 184 14.64 -14.42 14.21
C ASP A 184 14.96 -13.21 13.31
N THR A 185 15.79 -13.40 12.26
CA THR A 185 16.32 -12.32 11.44
C THR A 185 16.27 -12.65 9.96
N ALA A 186 16.00 -11.63 9.15
CA ALA A 186 16.09 -11.66 7.70
C ALA A 186 16.63 -10.31 7.20
N SER A 187 17.16 -10.30 5.98
CA SER A 187 17.71 -9.11 5.33
C SER A 187 17.00 -8.82 4.01
N TRP A 188 16.73 -7.55 3.74
CA TRP A 188 16.27 -7.07 2.44
C TRP A 188 17.44 -6.45 1.68
N SER A 189 17.54 -6.71 0.37
CA SER A 189 18.69 -6.29 -0.43
C SER A 189 18.67 -4.82 -0.87
N LEU A 190 17.58 -4.09 -0.65
CA LEU A 190 17.45 -2.65 -0.95
C LEU A 190 17.28 -1.82 0.34
N GLY A 191 16.96 -0.52 0.23
CA GLY A 191 16.89 0.42 1.35
C GLY A 191 15.68 0.33 2.29
N GLY A 192 14.91 -0.76 2.25
CA GLY A 192 13.76 -1.01 3.13
C GLY A 192 14.17 -1.53 4.52
N THR A 193 13.20 -1.68 5.43
CA THR A 193 13.41 -2.28 6.77
C THR A 193 12.67 -3.60 6.88
N VAL A 194 13.30 -4.61 7.48
CA VAL A 194 12.69 -5.93 7.72
C VAL A 194 12.32 -6.09 9.17
N THR A 195 11.06 -6.42 9.44
CA THR A 195 10.56 -6.76 10.78
C THR A 195 10.17 -8.22 10.82
N ASN A 196 10.66 -8.95 11.83
CA ASN A 196 10.20 -10.32 12.10
C ASN A 196 8.88 -10.28 12.88
N LEU A 197 7.82 -10.81 12.27
CA LEU A 197 6.48 -10.94 12.86
C LEU A 197 6.22 -12.36 13.40
N SER A 198 6.89 -13.37 12.85
CA SER A 198 6.95 -14.71 13.41
C SER A 198 8.26 -15.41 13.01
N PRO A 199 8.96 -16.04 13.96
CA PRO A 199 10.29 -16.60 13.70
C PRO A 199 10.32 -17.79 12.73
N SER A 200 11.47 -17.97 12.09
CA SER A 200 11.84 -19.09 11.20
C SER A 200 12.25 -20.33 12.01
N LYS A 201 11.30 -20.93 12.73
CA LYS A 201 11.51 -22.15 13.55
C LYS A 201 10.30 -23.07 13.45
N GLY A 202 10.45 -24.35 13.84
CA GLY A 202 9.42 -25.38 13.61
C GLY A 202 8.04 -25.18 14.26
N ASN A 203 7.85 -24.14 15.08
CA ASN A 203 6.53 -23.73 15.58
C ASN A 203 6.18 -22.26 15.29
N GLY A 204 7.01 -21.57 14.51
CA GLY A 204 6.70 -20.24 13.96
C GLY A 204 6.28 -20.36 12.49
N GLY A 205 5.66 -19.31 11.97
CA GLY A 205 5.25 -19.20 10.57
C GLY A 205 6.25 -18.50 9.64
N GLY A 206 7.49 -18.22 10.08
CA GLY A 206 8.52 -17.62 9.22
C GLY A 206 8.06 -16.33 8.50
N TYR A 207 7.48 -15.40 9.26
CA TYR A 207 6.74 -14.25 8.73
C TYR A 207 7.49 -12.95 8.95
N TYR A 208 7.74 -12.25 7.84
CA TYR A 208 8.50 -11.01 7.80
C TYR A 208 7.73 -9.93 7.06
N ASP A 209 7.73 -8.72 7.61
CA ASP A 209 7.29 -7.50 6.92
C ASP A 209 8.48 -6.75 6.35
N ILE A 210 8.39 -6.36 5.09
CA ILE A 210 9.33 -5.45 4.44
C ILE A 210 8.65 -4.09 4.32
N THR A 211 9.05 -3.16 5.19
CA THR A 211 8.58 -1.77 5.14
C THR A 211 9.39 -0.99 4.10
N ASN A 212 8.68 -0.22 3.28
CA ASN A 212 9.19 0.67 2.24
C ASN A 212 10.17 -0.04 1.26
N PRO A 213 9.79 -1.20 0.68
CA PRO A 213 10.71 -2.10 -0.02
C PRO A 213 11.41 -1.45 -1.22
N PHE A 214 10.72 -0.51 -1.90
CA PHE A 214 11.18 0.18 -3.10
C PHE A 214 11.18 1.70 -2.94
N ALA A 215 11.27 2.21 -1.71
CA ALA A 215 11.17 3.64 -1.41
C ALA A 215 9.90 4.29 -2.01
N ASN A 216 10.07 5.32 -2.83
CA ASN A 216 8.97 6.01 -3.52
C ASN A 216 8.84 5.58 -4.99
N ALA A 217 9.39 4.43 -5.36
CA ALA A 217 9.22 3.90 -6.71
C ALA A 217 7.75 3.65 -7.01
N ARG A 218 7.38 3.89 -8.26
CA ARG A 218 6.02 3.73 -8.77
C ARG A 218 6.01 2.60 -9.79
N PHE A 219 5.03 1.73 -9.65
CA PHE A 219 4.87 0.56 -10.50
C PHE A 219 3.43 0.06 -10.39
N ASP A 220 3.01 -0.80 -11.31
CA ASP A 220 1.62 -1.26 -11.36
C ASP A 220 1.46 -2.65 -10.73
N PHE A 221 2.51 -3.46 -10.86
CA PHE A 221 2.54 -4.80 -10.29
C PHE A 221 3.97 -5.23 -9.96
N LEU A 222 4.04 -6.24 -9.10
CA LEU A 222 5.26 -6.98 -8.81
C LEU A 222 5.02 -8.48 -8.97
N THR A 223 6.10 -9.21 -9.19
CA THR A 223 6.13 -10.66 -9.27
C THR A 223 6.96 -11.19 -8.11
N LEU A 224 6.37 -12.11 -7.36
CA LEU A 224 6.99 -12.87 -6.29
C LEU A 224 7.49 -14.19 -6.86
N THR A 225 8.77 -14.49 -6.69
CA THR A 225 9.41 -15.74 -7.13
C THR A 225 10.37 -16.25 -6.05
N PRO A 226 10.51 -17.58 -5.89
CA PRO A 226 11.54 -18.11 -4.99
C PRO A 226 12.92 -17.91 -5.58
N VAL A 227 13.91 -17.73 -4.72
CA VAL A 227 15.31 -17.83 -5.14
C VAL A 227 15.64 -19.31 -5.33
N THR A 228 16.01 -19.64 -6.55
CA THR A 228 16.38 -20.99 -6.98
C THR A 228 17.90 -21.17 -6.93
N TYR A 229 18.34 -22.40 -6.68
CA TYR A 229 19.75 -22.76 -6.69
C TYR A 229 19.99 -23.72 -7.86
N ASP A 230 20.69 -23.25 -8.90
CA ASP A 230 20.79 -23.88 -10.23
C ASP A 230 21.31 -25.33 -10.25
N SER A 231 21.88 -25.81 -9.14
CA SER A 231 22.40 -27.17 -9.00
C SER A 231 21.42 -28.18 -8.43
N VAL A 232 20.17 -27.80 -8.14
CA VAL A 232 19.24 -28.65 -7.39
C VAL A 232 17.97 -29.00 -8.16
N ALA A 233 17.51 -30.25 -8.00
CA ALA A 233 16.29 -30.77 -8.61
C ALA A 233 15.04 -29.95 -8.23
N TYR A 234 14.05 -29.94 -9.13
CA TYR A 234 12.78 -29.19 -9.02
C TYR A 234 12.08 -29.33 -7.66
N ASN A 235 11.91 -30.56 -7.15
CA ASN A 235 11.28 -30.85 -5.85
C ASN A 235 12.30 -31.08 -4.74
N SER A 236 13.27 -30.17 -4.61
CA SER A 236 14.26 -30.27 -3.55
C SER A 236 13.96 -29.30 -2.41
N SER A 237 14.12 -29.79 -1.19
CA SER A 237 14.19 -28.97 0.03
C SER A 237 15.39 -28.00 0.05
N ALA A 238 16.17 -27.94 -1.01
CA ALA A 238 17.20 -26.93 -1.21
C ALA A 238 16.80 -25.83 -2.20
N ASN A 239 15.53 -25.78 -2.63
CA ASN A 239 14.95 -24.58 -3.21
C ASN A 239 14.24 -23.77 -2.12
N SER A 240 14.13 -22.46 -2.31
CA SER A 240 13.28 -21.64 -1.44
C SER A 240 11.81 -21.87 -1.81
N ASP A 241 10.94 -21.82 -0.82
CA ASP A 241 9.51 -21.60 -0.96
C ASP A 241 9.08 -20.50 0.04
N PHE A 242 7.87 -19.96 -0.12
CA PHE A 242 7.29 -18.93 0.77
C PHE A 242 5.84 -18.63 0.36
N ALA A 243 5.14 -17.76 1.07
CA ALA A 243 3.81 -17.29 0.71
C ALA A 243 3.60 -15.78 0.93
N LEU A 244 2.60 -15.21 0.25
CA LEU A 244 2.17 -13.82 0.43
C LEU A 244 1.17 -13.70 1.60
N SER A 245 1.45 -12.83 2.57
CA SER A 245 0.61 -12.62 3.76
C SER A 245 -0.16 -11.30 3.76
N HIS A 246 0.47 -10.22 3.31
CA HIS A 246 -0.15 -8.88 3.26
C HIS A 246 0.56 -7.96 2.29
N ALA A 247 -0.11 -6.86 1.92
CA ALA A 247 0.54 -5.72 1.29
C ALA A 247 -0.20 -4.43 1.63
N THR A 248 0.54 -3.32 1.68
CA THR A 248 -0.01 -1.97 1.82
C THR A 248 0.53 -1.08 0.72
N ALA A 249 -0.35 -0.40 0.01
CA ALA A 249 -0.02 0.58 -1.02
C ALA A 249 -0.72 1.90 -0.69
N VAL A 250 -0.13 3.00 -1.16
CA VAL A 250 -0.75 4.31 -1.09
C VAL A 250 -0.73 4.94 -2.46
N PRO A 251 -1.79 5.66 -2.85
CA PRO A 251 -1.72 6.51 -4.02
C PRO A 251 -0.75 7.65 -3.77
N GLU A 252 -0.07 8.11 -4.82
CA GLU A 252 0.85 9.22 -4.68
C GLU A 252 0.13 10.43 -4.06
N PRO A 253 0.71 11.10 -3.05
CA PRO A 253 0.21 12.38 -2.62
C PRO A 253 0.28 13.36 -3.79
N THR A 254 -0.87 13.69 -4.39
CA THR A 254 -1.03 14.78 -5.37
C THR A 254 -0.60 16.15 -4.81
N ALA A 255 -0.29 16.22 -3.51
CA ALA A 255 0.25 17.37 -2.80
C ALA A 255 1.48 18.01 -3.49
N ILE A 256 2.37 17.24 -4.13
CA ILE A 256 3.55 17.83 -4.81
C ILE A 256 3.11 18.62 -6.07
N ALA A 257 2.15 18.10 -6.84
CA ALA A 257 1.59 18.80 -7.99
C ALA A 257 0.77 20.03 -7.56
N GLY A 258 0.01 19.92 -6.47
CA GLY A 258 -0.78 21.02 -5.91
C GLY A 258 0.07 22.20 -5.41
N LEU A 259 1.18 21.92 -4.72
CA LEU A 259 2.10 22.96 -4.24
C LEU A 259 2.84 23.66 -5.39
N GLY A 260 3.20 22.94 -6.46
CA GLY A 260 3.80 23.51 -7.66
C GLY A 260 2.87 24.48 -8.40
N LEU A 261 1.59 24.14 -8.51
CA LEU A 261 0.57 25.00 -9.12
C LEU A 261 0.29 26.26 -8.28
N VAL A 262 0.15 26.11 -6.96
CA VAL A 262 -0.07 27.26 -6.06
C VAL A 262 1.16 28.18 -6.03
N GLY A 263 2.36 27.61 -5.95
CA GLY A 263 3.61 28.37 -6.05
C GLY A 263 3.78 29.07 -7.41
N GLY A 264 3.46 28.39 -8.50
CA GLY A 264 3.49 28.95 -9.86
C GLY A 264 2.48 30.09 -10.06
N LEU A 265 1.25 29.94 -9.56
CA LEU A 265 0.21 30.98 -9.59
C LEU A 265 0.58 32.20 -8.73
N LEU A 266 1.17 31.99 -7.55
CA LEU A 266 1.67 33.07 -6.69
C LEU A 266 2.84 33.83 -7.34
N LEU A 267 3.75 33.15 -8.03
CA LEU A 267 4.84 33.79 -8.76
C LEU A 267 4.35 34.54 -10.01
N ALA A 268 3.41 33.96 -10.76
CA ALA A 268 2.82 34.60 -11.94
C ALA A 268 1.99 35.85 -11.58
N THR A 269 1.29 35.85 -10.45
CA THR A 269 0.55 37.02 -9.95
C THR A 269 1.48 38.12 -9.42
N ARG A 270 2.64 37.80 -8.84
CA ARG A 270 3.67 38.79 -8.49
C ARG A 270 4.26 39.50 -9.71
N ARG A 271 4.48 38.79 -10.82
CA ARG A 271 5.02 39.40 -12.06
C ARG A 271 4.07 40.41 -12.70
N ARG A 272 2.75 40.21 -12.64
CA ARG A 272 1.78 41.15 -13.22
C ARG A 272 1.70 42.48 -12.47
N LYS A 273 2.08 42.53 -11.19
CA LYS A 273 2.14 43.78 -10.41
C LYS A 273 3.37 44.64 -10.72
N ALA A 274 4.47 44.06 -11.20
CA ALA A 274 5.71 44.78 -11.47
C ALA A 274 5.74 45.48 -12.86
N ILE A 275 4.83 45.14 -13.76
CA ILE A 275 4.77 45.72 -15.13
C ILE A 275 3.79 46.92 -15.19
N GLN A 276 3.02 47.16 -14.14
CA GLN A 276 2.08 48.29 -14.03
C GLN A 276 2.58 49.43 -13.11
N SER A 277 3.87 49.46 -12.77
CA SER A 277 4.52 50.55 -12.02
C SER A 277 5.47 51.32 -12.91
#